data_AF-A0A544TNI6-F1
#
_entry.id   AF-A0A544TNI6-F1
#
_cell.length_a   1.000
_cell.length_b   1.000
_cell.length_c   1.000
_cell.angle_alpha   90.00
_cell.angle_beta   90.00
_cell.angle_gamma   90.00
#
_symmetry.space_group_name_H-M   'P 1'
#
loop_
_entity.id
_entity.type
_entity.pdbx_description
1 polymer ?
#
loop_
_entity_poly.entity_id
_entity_poly.type
_entity_poly.pdbx_seq_one_letter_code
_entity_poly.pdbx_strand_id
1 'polypeptide(L)'
;MILDYMEDEVILRFWSFFFAFIIAKIILEQSILKFDFFQYSLFNNFTWIKLLSLIVEVIIFSVVFIVFYYLFTNFSKWKMRIKYELAQKKK
;
A
#
# COMPACT_ATOMS: atom_id res chain seq x y z
N MET A 1 23.39 22.14 -1.58
CA MET A 1 23.75 20.70 -1.53
C MET A 1 23.22 20.00 -0.28
N ILE A 2 23.48 20.45 0.95
CA ILE A 2 22.85 19.86 2.17
C ILE A 2 21.35 20.21 2.27
N LEU A 3 20.95 21.42 1.84
CA LEU A 3 19.54 21.86 1.85
C LEU A 3 18.65 21.04 0.90
N ASP A 4 19.09 20.79 -0.35
CA ASP A 4 18.35 19.96 -1.32
C ASP A 4 18.07 18.55 -0.79
N TYR A 5 19.05 17.98 -0.07
CA TYR A 5 18.94 16.62 0.46
C TYR A 5 17.87 16.51 1.56
N MET A 6 17.71 17.55 2.38
CA MET A 6 16.68 17.57 3.42
C MET A 6 15.28 17.80 2.84
N GLU A 7 15.17 18.60 1.78
CA GLU A 7 13.90 18.88 1.12
C GLU A 7 13.36 17.62 0.41
N ASP A 8 14.22 16.87 -0.27
CA ASP A 8 13.86 15.58 -0.88
C ASP A 8 13.42 14.53 0.16
N GLU A 9 14.03 14.52 1.35
CA GLU A 9 13.68 13.57 2.42
C GLU A 9 12.31 13.88 3.05
N VAL A 10 12.00 15.17 3.25
CA VAL A 10 10.69 15.62 3.76
C VAL A 10 9.60 15.31 2.74
N ILE A 11 9.86 15.58 1.46
CA ILE A 11 8.94 15.26 0.37
C ILE A 11 8.70 13.75 0.34
N LEU A 12 9.75 12.92 0.42
CA LEU A 12 9.62 11.47 0.44
C LEU A 12 8.75 10.99 1.62
N ARG A 13 9.01 11.49 2.84
CA ARG A 13 8.23 11.15 4.04
C ARG A 13 6.77 11.58 3.89
N PHE A 14 6.50 12.79 3.40
CA PHE A 14 5.15 13.27 3.16
C PHE A 14 4.39 12.36 2.20
N TRP A 15 4.99 12.00 1.07
CA TRP A 15 4.38 11.10 0.10
C TRP A 15 4.17 9.70 0.69
N SER A 16 5.13 9.17 1.46
CA SER A 16 4.96 7.89 2.15
C SER A 16 3.78 7.91 3.13
N PHE A 17 3.64 8.97 3.93
CA PHE A 17 2.50 9.13 4.84
C PHE A 17 1.17 9.32 4.10
N PHE A 18 1.17 10.15 3.05
CA PHE A 18 -0.01 10.42 2.23
C PHE A 18 -0.51 9.15 1.55
N PHE A 19 0.39 8.37 0.96
CA PHE A 19 0.02 7.10 0.35
C PHE A 19 -0.37 6.04 1.37
N ALA A 20 0.30 5.95 2.52
CA ALA A 20 -0.11 5.07 3.61
C ALA A 20 -1.53 5.41 4.08
N PHE A 21 -1.86 6.70 4.19
CA PHE A 21 -3.20 7.17 4.55
C PHE A 21 -4.24 6.83 3.48
N ILE A 22 -3.93 7.05 2.19
CA ILE A 22 -4.81 6.68 1.09
C ILE A 22 -5.03 5.17 1.04
N ILE A 23 -3.99 4.36 1.25
CA ILE A 23 -4.12 2.89 1.26
C ILE A 23 -4.94 2.44 2.45
N ALA A 24 -4.70 2.99 3.65
CA ALA A 24 -5.51 2.70 4.82
C ALA A 24 -6.99 3.08 4.60
N LYS A 25 -7.24 4.23 3.97
CA LYS A 25 -8.59 4.70 3.63
C LYS A 25 -9.25 3.83 2.56
N ILE A 26 -8.52 3.45 1.51
CA ILE A 26 -9.01 2.55 0.46
C ILE A 26 -9.28 1.17 1.04
N ILE A 27 -8.45 0.64 1.94
CA ILE A 27 -8.72 -0.63 2.63
C ILE A 27 -9.99 -0.51 3.49
N LEU A 28 -10.16 0.62 4.18
CA LEU A 28 -11.35 0.91 4.98
C LEU A 28 -12.63 1.07 4.14
N GLU A 29 -12.52 1.57 2.90
CA GLU A 29 -13.65 1.81 1.99
C GLU A 29 -13.94 0.63 1.02
N GLN A 30 -12.92 -0.06 0.51
CA GLN A 30 -12.98 -1.26 -0.35
C GLN A 30 -13.14 -2.56 0.44
N SER A 31 -13.11 -2.46 1.76
CA SER A 31 -13.84 -3.37 2.65
C SER A 31 -15.32 -3.39 2.21
N ILE A 32 -15.63 -4.23 1.20
CA ILE A 32 -16.92 -4.34 0.48
C ILE A 32 -18.14 -4.57 1.38
N LEU A 33 -17.93 -4.76 2.69
CA LEU A 33 -18.93 -5.30 3.59
C LEU A 33 -19.33 -4.38 4.76
N LYS A 34 -18.66 -3.26 5.05
CA LYS A 34 -18.79 -2.57 6.36
C LYS A 34 -18.63 -3.53 7.56
N PHE A 35 -18.04 -4.70 7.35
CA PHE A 35 -17.74 -5.61 8.43
C PHE A 35 -16.45 -5.10 9.06
N ASP A 36 -16.53 -4.81 10.34
CA ASP A 36 -15.39 -4.69 11.21
C ASP A 36 -14.40 -5.82 10.94
N PHE A 37 -13.32 -5.53 10.22
CA PHE A 37 -12.25 -6.46 9.78
C PHE A 37 -11.69 -7.33 10.92
N PHE A 38 -11.93 -6.92 12.17
CA PHE A 38 -11.50 -7.61 13.38
C PHE A 38 -12.58 -7.71 14.48
N GLN A 39 -13.84 -7.36 14.22
CA GLN A 39 -14.95 -7.77 15.12
C GLN A 39 -15.56 -9.08 14.64
N TYR A 40 -14.72 -10.06 14.37
CA TYR A 40 -15.21 -11.41 14.53
C TYR A 40 -15.43 -11.59 16.03
N SER A 41 -16.68 -11.71 16.47
CA SER A 41 -16.97 -12.36 17.74
C SER A 41 -16.61 -13.84 17.58
N LEU A 42 -15.31 -14.14 17.43
CA LEU A 42 -14.78 -15.49 17.19
C LEU A 42 -15.26 -16.43 18.29
N PHE A 43 -15.57 -15.89 19.46
CA PHE A 43 -15.97 -16.63 20.65
C PHE A 43 -17.48 -16.72 20.88
N ASN A 44 -18.32 -15.84 20.31
CA ASN A 44 -19.77 -15.87 20.58
C ASN A 44 -20.58 -16.69 19.57
N ASN A 45 -20.12 -16.81 18.31
CA ASN A 45 -20.82 -17.55 17.25
C ASN A 45 -19.83 -18.02 16.18
N PHE A 46 -18.96 -18.95 16.56
CA PHE A 46 -17.95 -19.54 15.69
C PHE A 46 -18.61 -20.45 14.65
N THR A 47 -18.37 -20.19 13.36
CA THR A 47 -18.79 -21.05 12.26
C THR A 47 -17.65 -21.21 11.28
N TRP A 48 -17.51 -22.42 10.69
CA TRP A 48 -16.47 -22.73 9.69
C TRP A 48 -16.47 -21.76 8.49
N ILE A 49 -17.66 -21.27 8.12
CA ILE A 49 -17.85 -20.29 7.06
C ILE A 49 -17.17 -18.96 7.39
N LYS A 50 -17.27 -18.48 8.64
CA LYS A 50 -16.59 -17.24 9.07
C LYS A 50 -15.07 -17.39 9.08
N LEU A 51 -14.58 -18.57 9.48
CA LEU A 51 -13.15 -18.85 9.46
C LEU A 51 -12.59 -18.85 8.02
N LEU A 52 -13.35 -19.42 7.08
CA LEU A 52 -12.99 -19.39 5.66
C LEU A 52 -13.03 -17.96 5.11
N SER A 53 -14.05 -17.17 5.46
CA SER A 53 -14.14 -15.74 5.11
C SER A 53 -12.91 -14.96 5.59
N LEU A 54 -12.50 -15.16 6.84
CA LEU A 54 -11.33 -14.52 7.42
C LEU A 54 -10.05 -14.90 6.66
N ILE A 55 -9.86 -16.18 6.33
CA ILE A 55 -8.70 -16.63 5.55
C ILE A 55 -8.68 -15.94 4.18
N VAL A 56 -9.82 -15.86 3.49
CA VAL A 56 -9.92 -15.19 2.19
C VAL A 56 -9.58 -13.70 2.31
N GLU A 57 -10.12 -13.01 3.32
CA GLU A 57 -9.81 -11.60 3.60
C GLU A 57 -8.32 -11.37 3.86
N VAL A 58 -7.67 -12.23 4.65
CA VAL A 58 -6.23 -12.15 4.93
C VAL A 58 -5.40 -12.37 3.67
N ILE A 59 -5.78 -13.31 2.81
CA ILE A 59 -5.08 -13.56 1.54
C ILE A 59 -5.20 -12.34 0.62
N ILE A 60 -6.41 -11.81 0.45
CA ILE A 60 -6.65 -10.63 -0.39
C ILE A 60 -5.83 -9.44 0.13
N PHE A 61 -5.87 -9.20 1.44
CA PHE A 61 -5.10 -8.14 2.08
C PHE A 61 -3.60 -8.31 1.83
N SER A 62 -3.08 -9.54 1.98
CA SER A 62 -1.66 -9.83 1.78
C SER A 62 -1.23 -9.56 0.33
N VAL A 63 -2.04 -9.97 -0.65
CA VAL A 63 -1.75 -9.72 -2.08
C VAL A 63 -1.74 -8.22 -2.35
N VAL A 64 -2.75 -7.49 -1.90
CA VAL A 64 -2.82 -6.03 -2.06
C VAL A 64 -1.61 -5.36 -1.42
N PHE A 65 -1.26 -5.75 -0.20
CA PHE A 65 -0.11 -5.22 0.52
C PHE A 65 1.21 -5.47 -0.23
N ILE A 66 1.44 -6.67 -0.75
CA ILE A 66 2.65 -7.01 -1.53
C ILE A 66 2.73 -6.15 -2.80
N VAL A 67 1.61 -5.99 -3.51
CA VAL A 67 1.55 -5.17 -4.73
C VAL A 67 1.92 -3.72 -4.42
N PHE A 68 1.31 -3.14 -3.39
CA PHE A 68 1.63 -1.78 -2.95
C PHE A 68 3.08 -1.66 -2.50
N TYR A 69 3.56 -2.59 -1.67
CA TYR A 69 4.94 -2.61 -1.21
C TYR A 69 5.90 -2.58 -2.40
N TYR A 70 5.71 -3.47 -3.38
CA TYR A 70 6.55 -3.55 -4.57
C TYR A 70 6.49 -2.27 -5.42
N LEU A 71 5.30 -1.67 -5.56
CA LEU A 71 5.15 -0.38 -6.23
C LEU A 71 5.95 0.71 -5.51
N PHE A 72 5.84 0.85 -4.18
CA PHE A 72 6.60 1.87 -3.45
C PHE A 72 8.11 1.66 -3.50
N THR A 73 8.58 0.42 -3.31
CA THR A 73 10.03 0.18 -3.30
C THR A 73 10.66 0.40 -4.67
N ASN A 74 9.93 0.11 -5.76
CA ASN A 74 10.46 0.24 -7.11
C ASN A 74 10.10 1.55 -7.81
N PHE A 75 9.19 2.36 -7.25
CA PHE A 75 8.78 3.64 -7.84
C PHE A 75 9.97 4.57 -8.11
N SER A 76 10.89 4.68 -7.14
CA SER A 76 12.10 5.52 -7.30
C SER A 76 13.01 5.03 -8.43
N LYS A 77 13.19 3.70 -8.56
CA LYS A 77 13.97 3.08 -9.64
C LYS A 77 13.32 3.30 -11.00
N TRP A 78 12.00 3.19 -11.08
CA TRP A 78 11.23 3.50 -12.29
C TRP A 78 11.38 4.97 -12.72
N LYS A 79 11.25 5.91 -11.77
CA LYS A 79 11.45 7.35 -12.04
C LYS A 79 12.85 7.63 -12.59
N MET A 80 13.89 7.01 -12.03
CA MET A 80 15.26 7.14 -12.53
C MET A 80 15.42 6.55 -13.93
N ARG A 81 14.90 5.33 -14.20
CA ARG A 81 14.98 4.72 -15.53
C ARG A 81 14.36 5.60 -16.61
N ILE A 82 13.18 6.17 -16.36
CA ILE A 82 12.51 7.07 -17.31
C ILE A 82 13.36 8.32 -17.61
N LYS A 83 14.02 8.89 -16.60
CA LYS A 83 14.95 10.02 -16.81
C LYS A 83 16.13 9.64 -17.69
N TYR A 84 16.72 8.46 -17.50
CA TYR A 84 17.83 7.96 -18.33
C TYR A 84 17.41 7.71 -19.78
N GLU A 85 16.24 7.10 -20.00
CA GLU A 85 15.72 6.87 -21.36
C GLU A 85 15.44 8.17 -22.11
N LEU A 86 14.89 9.19 -21.43
CA LEU A 86 14.68 10.51 -22.02
C LEU A 86 16.00 11.24 -22.34
N ALA A 87 17.03 11.06 -21.51
CA ALA A 87 18.35 11.63 -21.74
C ALA A 87 19.07 10.95 -22.92
N GLN A 88 18.89 9.64 -23.11
CA GLN A 88 19.44 8.90 -24.25
C GLN A 88 18.75 9.24 -25.57
N LYS A 89 17.43 9.48 -25.58
CA LYS A 89 16.70 9.89 -26.79
C LYS A 89 17.01 11.31 -27.27
N LYS A 90 17.62 12.17 -26.44
CA LYS A 90 18.03 13.53 -26.81
C LYS A 90 19.43 13.61 -27.42
N LYS A 91 20.16 12.49 -27.47
CA LYS A 91 21.44 12.33 -28.18
C LYS A 91 21.19 11.73 -29.55
#